data_AF-G4CWY1-F1
#
_entry.id   AF-G4CWY1-F1
#
_cell.length_a   1.000
_cell.length_b   1.000
_cell.length_c   1.000
_cell.angle_alpha   90.00
_cell.angle_beta   90.00
_cell.angle_gamma   90.00
#
_symmetry.space_group_name_H-M   'P 1'
#
loop_
_entity.id
_entity.type
_entity.pdbx_description
1 polymer ?
#
loop_
_entity_poly.entity_id
_entity_poly.type
_entity_poly.pdbx_seq_one_letter_code
_entity_poly.pdbx_strand_id
1 'polypeptide(L)'
;MDAAEAEQEPWIEPDEIPGVRKALIAYRVMAYVVGTLLVVLVCVAMPLKYAAGKPTMVNVVGISHGWLYPVLLITAYVLGRKAGWPLTRLLIIALAGTVPFLSFVAEYFARKDVERRIDSANAYWAGHQPPAE
;
A
#
# COMPACT_ATOMS: atom_id res chain seq x y z
N MET A 1 -29.90 12.70 16.07
CA MET A 1 -28.69 11.91 15.84
C MET A 1 -27.56 12.74 16.40
N ASP A 2 -26.99 12.28 17.50
CA ASP A 2 -26.02 13.05 18.28
C ASP A 2 -24.69 13.09 17.52
N ALA A 3 -24.00 14.24 17.50
CA ALA A 3 -22.76 14.41 16.72
C ALA A 3 -21.65 13.41 17.13
N ALA A 4 -21.75 12.86 18.33
CA ALA A 4 -20.84 11.87 18.90
C ALA A 4 -21.02 10.44 18.36
N GLU A 5 -22.20 10.07 17.82
CA GLU A 5 -22.41 8.76 17.17
C GLU A 5 -21.77 8.72 15.78
N ALA A 6 -21.86 9.83 15.03
CA ALA A 6 -21.24 9.96 13.71
C ALA A 6 -19.69 9.91 13.77
N GLU A 7 -19.08 10.27 14.91
CA GLU A 7 -17.63 10.15 15.13
C GLU A 7 -17.18 8.70 15.40
N GLN A 8 -18.11 7.79 15.74
CA GLN A 8 -17.82 6.39 16.08
C GLN A 8 -18.10 5.43 14.92
N GLU A 9 -18.82 5.87 13.88
CA GLU A 9 -19.08 5.05 12.71
C GLU A 9 -17.78 4.73 11.95
N PRO A 10 -17.55 3.44 11.62
CA PRO A 10 -16.39 3.04 10.87
C PRO A 10 -16.46 3.56 9.44
N TRP A 11 -15.33 4.04 8.92
CA TRP A 11 -15.20 4.49 7.53
C TRP A 11 -15.59 3.43 6.48
N ILE A 12 -15.47 2.14 6.82
CA ILE A 12 -15.66 1.02 5.88
C ILE A 12 -17.03 0.40 6.13
N GLU A 13 -17.89 0.44 5.11
CA GLU A 13 -19.17 -0.26 5.11
C GLU A 13 -19.00 -1.77 4.84
N PRO A 14 -19.92 -2.64 5.32
CA PRO A 14 -19.78 -4.09 5.19
C PRO A 14 -19.64 -4.59 3.75
N ASP A 15 -20.37 -3.98 2.83
CA ASP A 15 -20.38 -4.28 1.39
C ASP A 15 -19.08 -3.83 0.69
N GLU A 16 -18.36 -2.85 1.25
CA GLU A 16 -17.08 -2.36 0.74
C GLU A 16 -15.87 -3.21 1.17
N ILE A 17 -15.99 -4.01 2.24
CA ILE A 17 -14.91 -4.85 2.80
C ILE A 17 -14.24 -5.72 1.73
N PRO A 18 -14.96 -6.44 0.84
CA PRO A 18 -14.34 -7.23 -0.23
C PRO A 18 -13.52 -6.36 -1.19
N GLY A 19 -13.98 -5.14 -1.47
CA GLY A 19 -13.28 -4.17 -2.31
C GLY A 19 -11.99 -3.66 -1.67
N VAL A 20 -12.01 -3.37 -0.37
CA VAL A 20 -10.81 -2.97 0.38
C VAL A 20 -9.78 -4.09 0.42
N ARG A 21 -10.21 -5.34 0.65
CA ARG A 21 -9.32 -6.52 0.64
C ARG A 21 -8.67 -6.74 -0.73
N LYS A 22 -9.43 -6.59 -1.82
CA LYS A 22 -8.89 -6.68 -3.20
C LYS A 22 -7.86 -5.59 -3.46
N ALA A 23 -8.16 -4.34 -3.10
CA ALA A 23 -7.22 -3.22 -3.25
C ALA A 23 -5.95 -3.44 -2.43
N LEU A 24 -6.07 -4.01 -1.21
CA LEU A 24 -4.93 -4.36 -0.38
C LEU A 24 -4.04 -5.38 -1.07
N ILE A 25 -4.60 -6.46 -1.63
CA ILE A 25 -3.82 -7.47 -2.35
C ILE A 25 -3.07 -6.85 -3.54
N ALA A 26 -3.75 -6.02 -4.34
CA ALA A 26 -3.13 -5.36 -5.48
C ALA A 26 -1.95 -4.47 -5.06
N TYR A 27 -2.13 -3.66 -4.02
CA TYR A 27 -1.06 -2.86 -3.43
C TYR A 27 0.10 -3.72 -2.90
N ARG A 28 -0.18 -4.81 -2.19
CA ARG A 28 0.84 -5.71 -1.64
C ARG A 28 1.70 -6.31 -2.75
N VAL A 29 1.08 -6.85 -3.79
CA VAL A 29 1.80 -7.40 -4.95
C VAL A 29 2.72 -6.34 -5.56
N MET A 30 2.21 -5.13 -5.78
CA MET A 30 3.02 -4.03 -6.32
C MET A 30 4.16 -3.62 -5.39
N ALA A 31 3.92 -3.54 -4.08
CA ALA A 31 4.92 -3.18 -3.09
C ALA A 31 6.07 -4.21 -3.08
N TYR A 32 5.76 -5.51 -3.11
CA TYR A 32 6.78 -6.55 -3.20
C TYR A 32 7.55 -6.50 -4.52
N VAL A 33 6.86 -6.36 -5.66
CA VAL A 33 7.52 -6.29 -6.98
C VAL A 33 8.48 -5.09 -7.07
N VAL A 34 7.99 -3.90 -6.72
CA VAL A 34 8.77 -2.65 -6.80
C VAL A 34 9.88 -2.62 -5.76
N GLY A 35 9.61 -3.08 -4.54
CA GLY A 35 10.60 -3.20 -3.47
C GLY A 35 11.72 -4.18 -3.79
N THR A 36 11.39 -5.35 -4.35
CA THR A 36 12.40 -6.33 -4.78
C THR A 36 13.25 -5.80 -5.93
N LEU A 37 12.66 -5.10 -6.90
CA LEU A 37 13.44 -4.44 -7.96
C LEU A 37 14.44 -3.43 -7.40
N LEU A 38 14.06 -2.62 -6.41
CA LEU A 38 15.00 -1.71 -5.74
C LEU A 38 16.10 -2.44 -4.99
N VAL A 39 15.78 -3.51 -4.26
CA VAL A 39 16.79 -4.31 -3.56
C VAL A 39 17.77 -4.92 -4.55
N VAL A 40 17.30 -5.49 -5.66
CA VAL A 40 18.18 -6.03 -6.72
C VAL A 40 19.02 -4.92 -7.36
N LEU A 41 18.43 -3.75 -7.62
CA LEU A 41 19.14 -2.60 -8.18
C LEU A 41 20.30 -2.17 -7.27
N VAL A 42 20.04 -2.03 -5.97
CA VAL A 42 21.01 -1.48 -5.02
C VAL A 42 22.01 -2.53 -4.55
N CYS A 43 21.56 -3.76 -4.24
CA CYS A 43 22.42 -4.79 -3.65
C CYS A 43 23.13 -5.65 -4.70
N VAL A 44 22.67 -5.69 -5.95
CA VAL A 44 23.27 -6.52 -7.01
C VAL A 44 23.75 -5.66 -8.16
N ALA A 45 22.87 -4.85 -8.76
CA ALA A 45 23.21 -4.12 -9.98
C ALA A 45 24.26 -3.04 -9.74
N MET A 46 24.22 -2.33 -8.61
CA MET A 46 25.22 -1.34 -8.24
C MET A 46 26.60 -1.96 -7.97
N PRO A 47 26.75 -2.98 -7.09
CA PRO A 47 28.04 -3.67 -6.94
C PRO A 47 28.58 -4.23 -8.25
N LEU A 48 27.74 -4.84 -9.08
CA LEU A 48 28.14 -5.37 -10.38
C LEU A 48 28.60 -4.27 -11.34
N LYS A 49 27.92 -3.12 -11.35
CA LYS A 49 28.31 -1.96 -12.16
C LYS A 49 29.70 -1.46 -11.77
N TYR A 50 30.00 -1.35 -10.47
CA TYR A 50 31.30 -0.87 -10.00
C TYR A 50 32.41 -1.93 -10.11
N ALA A 51 32.10 -3.21 -9.89
CA ALA A 51 33.09 -4.29 -9.92
C ALA A 51 33.42 -4.78 -11.34
N ALA A 52 32.42 -4.88 -12.22
CA ALA A 52 32.56 -5.44 -13.57
C ALA A 52 32.41 -4.39 -14.69
N GLY A 53 32.16 -3.12 -14.36
CA GLY A 53 32.01 -2.03 -15.34
C GLY A 53 30.80 -2.16 -16.28
N LYS A 54 29.87 -3.08 -16.03
CA LYS A 54 28.72 -3.35 -16.92
C LYS A 54 27.45 -2.67 -16.38
N PRO A 55 26.98 -1.56 -16.98
CA PRO A 55 25.79 -0.84 -16.50
C PRO A 55 24.46 -1.50 -16.91
N THR A 56 24.49 -2.57 -17.70
CA THR A 56 23.30 -3.20 -18.29
C THR A 56 22.22 -3.55 -17.26
N MET A 57 22.62 -4.13 -16.13
CA MET A 57 21.67 -4.55 -15.08
C MET A 57 21.01 -3.34 -14.39
N VAL A 58 21.76 -2.25 -14.20
CA VAL A 58 21.22 -0.99 -13.64
C VAL A 58 20.21 -0.38 -14.60
N ASN A 59 20.50 -0.39 -15.91
CA ASN A 59 19.60 0.16 -16.92
C ASN A 59 18.29 -0.63 -16.98
N VAL A 60 18.36 -1.96 -17.07
CA VAL A 60 17.17 -2.81 -17.17
C VAL A 60 16.31 -2.68 -15.91
N VAL A 61 16.90 -2.91 -14.73
CA VAL A 61 16.16 -2.90 -13.46
C VAL A 61 15.67 -1.49 -13.10
N GLY A 62 16.47 -0.46 -13.39
CA GLY A 62 16.10 0.93 -13.15
C GLY A 62 14.93 1.39 -14.00
N ILE A 63 14.93 1.05 -15.30
CA ILE A 63 13.80 1.34 -16.20
C ILE A 63 12.55 0.58 -15.74
N SER A 64 12.67 -0.71 -15.42
CA SER A 64 11.55 -1.51 -14.91
C SER A 64 10.95 -0.92 -13.63
N HIS A 65 11.79 -0.51 -12.68
CA HIS A 65 11.33 0.14 -11.45
C HIS A 65 10.61 1.46 -11.75
N GLY A 66 11.19 2.31 -12.60
CA GLY A 66 10.61 3.60 -12.97
C GLY A 66 9.21 3.49 -13.57
N TRP A 67 8.95 2.48 -14.41
CA TRP A 67 7.63 2.24 -15.00
C TRP A 67 6.62 1.63 -14.03
N LEU A 68 7.07 0.77 -13.11
CA LEU A 68 6.20 0.12 -12.13
C LEU A 68 5.87 1.01 -10.94
N TYR A 69 6.70 2.02 -10.65
CA TYR A 69 6.52 2.93 -9.53
C TYR A 69 5.19 3.72 -9.60
N PRO A 70 4.78 4.32 -10.73
CA PRO A 70 3.44 4.92 -10.85
C PRO A 70 2.30 3.93 -10.57
N VAL A 71 2.43 2.67 -10.99
CA VAL A 71 1.42 1.64 -10.73
C VAL A 71 1.32 1.34 -9.23
N LEU A 72 2.45 1.31 -8.52
CA LEU A 72 2.46 1.24 -7.05
C LEU A 72 1.74 2.45 -6.44
N LEU A 73 1.96 3.67 -6.92
CA LEU A 73 1.29 4.86 -6.41
C LEU A 73 -0.23 4.82 -6.65
N ILE A 74 -0.66 4.36 -7.82
CA ILE A 74 -2.10 4.22 -8.14
C ILE A 74 -2.75 3.20 -7.22
N THR A 75 -2.13 2.03 -7.04
CA THR A 75 -2.67 0.99 -6.14
C THR A 75 -2.67 1.44 -4.68
N ALA A 76 -1.63 2.15 -4.23
CA ALA A 76 -1.58 2.77 -2.90
C ALA A 76 -2.68 3.82 -2.72
N TYR A 77 -2.89 4.68 -3.72
CA TYR A 77 -3.94 5.70 -3.72
C TYR A 77 -5.33 5.07 -3.62
N VAL A 78 -5.64 4.08 -4.48
CA VAL A 78 -6.92 3.36 -4.47
C VAL A 78 -7.18 2.71 -3.12
N LEU A 79 -6.18 2.01 -2.56
CA LEU A 79 -6.28 1.43 -1.22
C LEU A 79 -6.50 2.51 -0.16
N GLY A 80 -5.73 3.59 -0.20
CA GLY A 80 -5.81 4.68 0.77
C GLY A 80 -7.15 5.40 0.75
N ARG A 81 -7.76 5.61 -0.42
CA ARG A 81 -9.10 6.21 -0.49
C ARG A 81 -10.16 5.28 0.06
N LYS A 82 -10.09 3.98 -0.24
CA LYS A 82 -11.01 2.96 0.32
C LYS A 82 -10.85 2.75 1.82
N ALA A 83 -9.62 2.86 2.33
CA ALA A 83 -9.33 2.68 3.75
C ALA A 83 -9.51 3.96 4.58
N GLY A 84 -9.82 5.11 3.97
CA GLY A 84 -9.95 6.39 4.68
C GLY A 84 -8.62 6.93 5.20
N TRP A 85 -7.56 6.83 4.41
CA TRP A 85 -6.23 7.33 4.75
C TRP A 85 -6.04 8.79 4.36
N PRO A 86 -5.31 9.57 5.18
CA PRO A 86 -4.89 10.92 4.82
C PRO A 86 -3.85 10.89 3.70
N LEU A 87 -3.80 11.94 2.88
CA LEU A 87 -2.86 12.07 1.77
C LEU A 87 -1.39 12.01 2.24
N THR A 88 -1.10 12.47 3.47
CA THR A 88 0.22 12.38 4.10
C THR A 88 0.72 10.93 4.17
N ARG A 89 -0.16 9.96 4.43
CA ARG A 89 0.23 8.53 4.44
C ARG A 89 0.61 8.06 3.04
N LEU A 90 -0.09 8.53 2.01
CA LEU A 90 0.25 8.22 0.62
C LEU A 90 1.61 8.80 0.22
N LEU A 91 1.93 10.01 0.70
CA LEU A 91 3.26 10.60 0.52
C LEU A 91 4.35 9.77 1.22
N ILE A 92 4.10 9.29 2.45
CA ILE A 92 5.04 8.40 3.15
C ILE A 92 5.24 7.09 2.38
N ILE A 93 4.18 6.49 1.84
CA ILE A 93 4.27 5.27 1.02
C ILE A 93 5.06 5.54 -0.27
N ALA A 94 4.84 6.68 -0.92
CA ALA A 94 5.61 7.09 -2.09
C ALA A 94 7.11 7.18 -1.76
N LEU A 95 7.46 7.89 -0.68
CA LEU A 95 8.84 8.01 -0.22
C LEU A 95 9.44 6.64 0.18
N ALA A 96 8.67 5.77 0.82
CA ALA A 96 9.11 4.41 1.14
C ALA A 96 9.36 3.55 -0.11
N GLY A 97 8.67 3.85 -1.22
CA GLY A 97 8.83 3.17 -2.49
C GLY A 97 10.11 3.53 -3.26
N THR A 98 10.91 4.50 -2.79
CA THR A 98 12.19 4.89 -3.42
C THR A 98 13.42 4.46 -2.61
N VAL A 99 13.23 4.04 -1.35
CA VAL A 99 14.29 3.58 -0.46
C VAL A 99 14.24 2.06 -0.38
N PRO A 100 15.37 1.35 -0.60
CA PRO A 100 15.40 -0.10 -0.48
C PRO A 100 14.93 -0.53 0.92
N PHE A 101 14.24 -1.66 0.99
CA PHE A 101 13.63 -2.24 2.20
C PHE A 101 12.44 -1.48 2.81
N LEU A 102 12.38 -0.15 2.73
CA LEU A 102 11.28 0.63 3.31
C LEU A 102 9.93 0.31 2.66
N SER A 103 9.91 -0.09 1.39
CA SER A 103 8.69 -0.52 0.71
C SER A 103 8.01 -1.71 1.42
N PHE A 104 8.78 -2.67 1.95
CA PHE A 104 8.23 -3.80 2.70
C PHE A 104 7.71 -3.38 4.08
N VAL A 105 8.39 -2.42 4.71
CA VAL A 105 7.95 -1.87 6.00
C VAL A 105 6.64 -1.09 5.84
N ALA A 106 6.54 -0.27 4.79
CA ALA A 106 5.31 0.44 4.44
C ALA A 106 4.16 -0.52 4.14
N GLU A 107 4.42 -1.60 3.39
CA GLU A 107 3.44 -2.67 3.15
C GLU A 107 2.94 -3.31 4.45
N TYR A 108 3.85 -3.65 5.36
CA TYR A 108 3.50 -4.26 6.64
C TYR A 108 2.58 -3.36 7.47
N PHE A 109 2.90 -2.07 7.57
CA PHE A 109 2.07 -1.10 8.30
C PHE A 109 0.73 -0.86 7.62
N ALA A 110 0.72 -0.75 6.29
CA ALA A 110 -0.48 -0.62 5.48
C ALA A 110 -1.46 -1.79 5.72
N ARG A 111 -0.94 -3.03 5.66
CA ARG A 111 -1.73 -4.24 5.93
C ARG A 111 -2.32 -4.23 7.33
N LYS A 112 -1.49 -3.98 8.35
CA LYS A 112 -1.92 -3.98 9.76
C LYS A 112 -2.99 -2.92 10.02
N ASP A 113 -2.88 -1.75 9.40
CA ASP A 113 -3.86 -0.68 9.55
C ASP A 113 -5.20 -1.02 8.87
N VAL A 114 -5.17 -1.56 7.65
CA VAL A 114 -6.38 -1.99 6.93
C VAL A 114 -7.09 -3.12 7.67
N GLU A 115 -6.33 -4.11 8.16
CA GLU A 115 -6.87 -5.22 8.94
C GLU A 115 -7.54 -4.71 10.22
N ARG A 116 -6.88 -3.82 10.97
CA ARG A 116 -7.47 -3.16 12.14
C ARG A 116 -8.78 -2.43 11.81
N ARG A 117 -8.84 -1.70 10.70
CA ARG A 117 -10.04 -0.95 10.28
C ARG A 117 -11.18 -1.88 9.90
N ILE A 118 -10.89 -2.98 9.19
CA ILE A 118 -11.88 -3.99 8.84
C ILE A 118 -12.41 -4.69 10.11
N ASP A 119 -11.54 -5.01 11.07
CA ASP A 119 -11.95 -5.62 12.33
C ASP A 119 -12.83 -4.68 13.16
N SER A 120 -12.47 -3.38 13.22
CA SER A 120 -13.32 -2.36 13.84
C SER A 120 -14.68 -2.23 13.15
N ALA A 121 -14.72 -2.26 11.81
CA ALA A 121 -15.97 -2.23 11.07
C ALA A 121 -16.84 -3.46 11.37
N ASN A 122 -16.28 -4.67 11.30
CA ASN A 122 -17.01 -5.89 11.63
C ASN A 122 -17.57 -5.89 13.06
N ALA A 123 -16.79 -5.41 14.04
CA ALA A 123 -17.24 -5.33 15.43
C ALA A 123 -18.38 -4.33 15.62
N TYR A 124 -18.34 -3.19 14.93
CA TYR A 124 -19.41 -2.19 14.97
C TYR A 124 -20.71 -2.73 14.36
N TRP A 125 -20.64 -3.27 13.14
CA TRP A 125 -21.80 -3.78 12.40
C TRP A 125 -22.37 -5.10 12.95
N ALA A 126 -21.61 -5.83 13.78
CA ALA A 126 -22.16 -6.98 14.51
C ALA A 126 -23.21 -6.57 15.57
N GLY A 127 -23.09 -5.35 16.10
CA GLY A 127 -24.06 -4.77 17.05
C GLY A 127 -25.06 -3.80 16.42
N HIS A 128 -24.79 -3.34 15.20
CA HIS A 128 -25.60 -2.35 14.49
C HIS A 128 -25.98 -2.91 13.13
N GLN A 129 -27.25 -3.21 12.93
CA GLN A 129 -27.73 -3.63 11.63
C GLN A 129 -27.77 -2.38 10.73
N PRO A 130 -27.22 -2.41 9.50
CA PRO A 130 -27.35 -1.28 8.60
C PRO A 130 -28.84 -0.96 8.42
N PRO A 131 -29.23 0.32 8.34
CA PRO A 131 -30.62 0.69 8.15
C PRO A 131 -31.16 -0.06 6.93
N ALA A 132 -32.30 -0.76 7.11
CA ALA A 132 -32.95 -1.44 6.00
C ALA A 132 -33.31 -0.40 4.93
N GLU A 133 -32.78 -0.60 3.72
CA GLU A 133 -33.08 0.22 2.53
C GLU A 133 -34.57 0.21 2.20
#